data_AF-A0A7J9VU99-F1
#
_entry.id   AF-A0A7J9VU99-F1
#
_cell.length_a   1.000
_cell.length_b   1.000
_cell.length_c   1.000
_cell.angle_alpha   90.00
_cell.angle_beta   90.00
_cell.angle_gamma   90.00
#
_symmetry.space_group_name_H-M   'P 1'
#
loop_
_entity.id
_entity.type
_entity.pdbx_description
1 polymer ?
#
loop_
_entity_poly.entity_id
_entity_poly.type
_entity_poly.pdbx_seq_one_letter_code
_entity_poly.pdbx_strand_id
1 'polypeptide(L)' 'MKRMNLRDVPDDVYAELVEAAAESRQSLNAYVVERLTEVARVAGVREYVTSYTPPASSRVTLEDAVAAVREVREAS' A
#
# COMPACT_ATOMS: atom_id res chain seq x y z
N MET A 1 -16.33 2.29 -14.80
CA MET A 1 -15.86 1.59 -13.58
C MET A 1 -16.42 0.18 -13.55
N LYS A 2 -15.62 -0.80 -13.09
CA LYS A 2 -16.14 -2.15 -12.80
C LYS A 2 -16.77 -2.15 -11.41
N ARG A 3 -17.85 -2.92 -11.24
CA ARG A 3 -18.50 -3.12 -9.95
C ARG A 3 -17.97 -4.41 -9.33
N MET A 4 -17.70 -4.38 -8.03
CA MET A 4 -17.27 -5.54 -7.25
C MET A 4 -18.26 -5.75 -6.12
N ASN A 5 -18.60 -7.01 -5.85
CA ASN A 5 -19.45 -7.37 -4.72
C ASN A 5 -18.62 -8.21 -3.75
N LEU A 6 -18.37 -7.67 -2.56
CA LEU A 6 -17.68 -8.38 -1.49
C LEU A 6 -18.67 -9.34 -0.84
N ARG A 7 -18.30 -10.62 -0.76
CA ARG A 7 -19.10 -11.67 -0.13
C ARG A 7 -18.29 -12.28 1.00
N ASP A 8 -19.01 -12.89 1.93
CA ASP A 8 -18.42 -13.65 3.05
C ASP A 8 -17.49 -12.80 3.92
N VAL A 9 -17.84 -11.52 4.12
CA VAL A 9 -17.14 -10.63 5.06
C VAL A 9 -17.59 -10.97 6.48
N PRO A 10 -16.69 -11.37 7.38
CA PRO A 10 -17.02 -11.61 8.79
C PRO A 10 -17.65 -10.38 9.45
N ASP A 11 -18.61 -10.58 10.34
CA ASP A 11 -19.39 -9.50 10.95
C ASP A 11 -18.52 -8.51 11.74
N ASP A 12 -17.50 -9.01 12.43
CA ASP A 12 -16.50 -8.22 13.16
C ASP A 12 -15.69 -7.33 12.21
N VAL A 13 -15.19 -7.90 11.11
CA VAL A 13 -14.47 -7.14 10.08
C VAL A 13 -15.39 -6.10 9.43
N TYR A 14 -16.65 -6.44 9.17
CA TYR A 14 -17.61 -5.48 8.62
C TYR A 14 -17.84 -4.31 9.58
N ALA A 15 -17.97 -4.57 10.88
CA ALA A 15 -18.14 -3.54 11.90
C ALA A 15 -16.93 -2.58 11.96
N GLU A 16 -15.71 -3.13 11.98
CA GLU A 16 -14.48 -2.31 11.96
C GLU A 16 -14.38 -1.44 10.70
N LEU A 17 -14.72 -1.97 9.54
CA LEU A 17 -14.71 -1.21 8.29
C LEU A 17 -15.76 -0.07 8.29
N VAL A 18 -16.91 -0.29 8.92
CA VAL A 18 -17.95 0.75 9.07
C VAL A 18 -17.47 1.86 9.99
N GLU A 19 -16.87 1.52 11.14
CA GLU A 19 -16.30 2.52 12.05
C GLU A 19 -15.19 3.33 11.36
N ALA A 20 -14.24 2.66 10.71
CA ALA A 20 -13.13 3.33 10.04
C ALA A 20 -13.61 4.24 8.88
N ALA A 21 -14.66 3.84 8.16
CA ALA A 21 -15.29 4.67 7.13
C ALA A 21 -15.96 5.91 7.74
N ALA A 22 -16.64 5.77 8.89
CA ALA A 22 -17.28 6.86 9.60
C ALA A 22 -16.25 7.87 10.14
N GLU A 23 -15.15 7.39 10.74
CA GLU A 23 -14.03 8.24 11.19
C GLU A 23 -13.41 9.03 10.03
N SER A 24 -13.32 8.39 8.86
CA SER A 24 -12.82 9.01 7.62
C SER A 24 -13.86 9.92 6.94
N ARG A 25 -15.09 10.03 7.48
CA ARG A 25 -16.23 10.77 6.90
C ARG A 25 -16.58 10.34 5.48
N GLN A 26 -16.47 9.05 5.21
CA GLN A 26 -16.72 8.45 3.92
C GLN A 26 -17.86 7.43 4.01
N SER A 27 -18.49 7.15 2.87
CA SER A 27 -19.31 5.94 2.77
C SER A 27 -18.41 4.70 2.83
N LEU A 28 -18.91 3.59 3.40
CA LEU A 28 -18.18 2.31 3.47
C LEU A 28 -17.60 1.90 2.11
N ASN A 29 -18.39 2.00 1.04
CA ASN A 29 -17.92 1.64 -0.30
C ASN A 29 -16.77 2.55 -0.78
N ALA A 30 -16.83 3.85 -0.51
CA ALA A 30 -15.75 4.77 -0.90
C ALA A 30 -14.46 4.46 -0.13
N TYR A 31 -14.57 4.26 1.19
CA TYR A 31 -13.45 3.90 2.05
C TYR A 31 -12.78 2.59 1.60
N VAL A 32 -13.57 1.54 1.36
CA VAL A 32 -13.05 0.24 0.93
C VAL A 32 -12.37 0.33 -0.44
N VAL A 33 -12.94 1.08 -1.40
CA VAL A 33 -12.32 1.27 -2.71
C VAL A 33 -10.99 2.01 -2.61
N GLU A 34 -10.90 3.02 -1.74
CA GLU A 34 -9.65 3.74 -1.47
C GLU A 34 -8.58 2.81 -0.89
N ARG A 35 -8.91 2.08 0.18
CA ARG A 35 -7.98 1.12 0.79
C ARG A 35 -7.54 0.02 -0.18
N LEU A 36 -8.45 -0.51 -1.00
CA LEU A 36 -8.09 -1.48 -2.05
C LEU A 36 -7.16 -0.88 -3.10
N THR A 37 -7.33 0.40 -3.44
CA THR A 37 -6.44 1.12 -4.36
C THR A 37 -5.04 1.24 -3.79
N GLU A 38 -4.92 1.53 -2.50
CA GLU A 38 -3.63 1.59 -1.81
C GLU A 38 -2.95 0.23 -1.75
N VAL A 39 -3.68 -0.81 -1.38
CA VAL A 39 -3.17 -2.19 -1.36
C VAL A 39 -2.67 -2.60 -2.74
N ALA A 40 -3.41 -2.30 -3.81
CA ALA A 40 -2.98 -2.59 -5.18
C ALA A 40 -1.69 -1.85 -5.57
N ARG A 41 -1.53 -0.59 -5.16
CA ARG A 41 -0.30 0.18 -5.39
C ARG A 41 0.88 -0.45 -4.65
N VAL A 42 0.71 -0.78 -3.37
CA VAL A 42 1.77 -1.39 -2.55
C VAL A 42 2.14 -2.78 -3.07
N ALA A 43 1.16 -3.59 -3.47
CA ALA A 43 1.39 -4.89 -4.09
C ALA A 43 2.23 -4.76 -5.36
N GLY A 44 1.88 -3.81 -6.24
CA GLY A 44 2.65 -3.50 -7.44
C GLY A 44 4.07 -3.02 -7.15
N VAL A 45 4.28 -2.19 -6.12
CA VAL A 45 5.62 -1.76 -5.70
C VAL A 45 6.44 -2.93 -5.16
N ARG A 46 5.85 -3.79 -4.32
CA ARG A 46 6.53 -4.97 -3.79
C ARG A 46 6.96 -5.92 -4.89
N GLU A 47 6.06 -6.18 -5.84
CA GLU A 47 6.35 -7.01 -7.01
C GLU A 47 7.42 -6.37 -7.91
N TYR A 48 7.34 -5.05 -8.13
CA TYR A 48 8.37 -4.31 -8.85
C TYR A 48 9.73 -4.43 -8.17
N VAL A 49 9.83 -4.15 -6.86
CA VAL A 49 11.10 -4.26 -6.11
C VAL A 49 11.64 -5.70 -6.14
N THR A 50 10.77 -6.70 -6.04
CA THR A 50 11.18 -8.12 -6.04
C THR A 50 11.65 -8.57 -7.42
N SER A 51 11.04 -8.07 -8.49
CA SER A 51 11.35 -8.42 -9.88
C SER A 51 12.42 -7.53 -10.51
N TYR A 52 12.77 -6.42 -9.86
CA TYR A 52 13.72 -5.46 -10.38
C TYR A 52 15.11 -6.07 -10.44
N THR A 53 15.57 -6.31 -11.67
CA THR A 53 16.98 -6.57 -11.94
C THR A 53 17.63 -5.22 -12.24
N PRO A 54 18.55 -4.72 -11.39
CA PRO A 54 19.22 -3.47 -11.66
C PRO A 54 19.97 -3.55 -13.00
N PRO A 55 19.89 -2.52 -13.86
CA PRO A 55 20.74 -2.43 -15.03
C PRO A 55 22.20 -2.58 -14.60
N ALA A 56 23.02 -3.34 -15.34
CA ALA A 56 24.44 -3.53 -15.01
C ALA A 56 25.24 -2.22 -14.94
N SER A 57 24.70 -1.13 -15.50
CA SER A 57 25.25 0.23 -15.44
C SER A 57 24.74 1.08 -14.26
N SER A 58 23.85 0.55 -13.41
CA SER A 58 23.44 1.19 -12.18
C SER A 58 24.64 1.23 -11.24
N ARG A 59 25.27 2.41 -11.11
CA ARG A 59 26.33 2.64 -10.12
C ARG A 59 25.81 2.72 -8.68
N VAL A 60 24.50 2.64 -8.50
CA VAL A 60 23.85 2.67 -7.18
C VAL A 60 23.65 1.23 -6.75
N THR A 61 24.33 0.88 -5.66
CA THR A 61 24.24 -0.41 -4.98
C THR A 61 23.13 -0.39 -3.93
N LEU A 62 22.79 -1.57 -3.39
CA LEU A 62 21.82 -1.66 -2.30
C LEU A 62 22.36 -0.96 -1.04
N GLU A 63 23.66 -1.02 -0.82
CA GLU A 63 24.36 -0.35 0.27
C GLU A 63 24.21 1.18 0.18
N ASP A 64 24.33 1.76 -1.02
CA ASP A 64 24.13 3.19 -1.24
C ASP A 64 22.69 3.61 -0.90
N ALA A 65 21.71 2.78 -1.25
CA ALA A 65 20.31 3.04 -0.95
C ALA A 65 20.02 2.97 0.56
N VAL A 66 20.58 1.98 1.26
CA VAL A 66 20.44 1.85 2.73
C VAL A 66 21.11 3.02 3.45
N ALA A 67 22.28 3.46 2.99
CA ALA A 67 22.99 4.61 3.56
C ALA A 67 22.15 5.89 3.46
N ALA A 68 21.57 6.17 2.30
CA ALA A 68 20.71 7.34 2.08
C ALA A 68 19.46 7.32 2.97
N VAL A 69 18.80 6.17 3.13
CA VAL A 69 17.63 6.04 4.03
C VAL A 69 18.01 6.30 5.48
N ARG A 70 19.19 5.82 5.91
CA ARG A 70 19.68 6.01 7.27
C ARG A 70 20.02 7.47 7.57
N GLU A 71 20.66 8.15 6.63
CA GLU A 71 21.00 9.57 6.74
C GLU A 71 19.75 10.43 6.94
N VAL A 72 18.70 10.20 6.15
CA VAL A 72 17.41 10.90 6.29
C VAL A 72 16.76 10.59 7.65
N ARG A 73 16.85 9.35 8.14
CA ARG A 73 16.30 8.96 9.45
C ARG A 73 17.04 9.60 10.63
N GLU A 74 18.35 9.75 10.53
CA GLU A 74 19.19 10.31 11.61
C GLU A 74 19.15 11.85 11.60
N ALA A 75 18.73 12.47 10.50
CA ALA A 75 18.54 13.92 10.37
C ALA A 75 17.15 14.42 10.79
N SER A 76 16.20 13.53 11.12
CA SER A 76 14.83 13.83 11.56
C SER A 76 14.64 13.54 13.06
#